data_AF-A0A969A8I1-F1
#
_entry.id   AF-A0A969A8I1-F1
#
_cell.length_a   1.000
_cell.length_b   1.000
_cell.length_c   1.000
_cell.angle_alpha   90.00
_cell.angle_beta   90.00
_cell.angle_gamma   90.00
#
_symmetry.space_group_name_H-M   'P 1'
#
loop_
_entity.id
_entity.type
_entity.pdbx_description
1 polymer ?
#
loop_
_entity_poly.entity_id
_entity_poly.type
_entity_poly.pdbx_seq_one_letter_code
_entity_poly.pdbx_strand_id
1 'polypeptide(L)'
;MSKLTKKNISEAIKLYQSGISQSTIGKLFGVSGQIVGRYIRSSGIETCVGGYNQTRSEIKEKHAEILARFNRSESLSSIAKALNMSTSGVDYVVKKYS
;
A
#
# COMPACT_ATOMS: atom_id res chain seq x y z
N MET A 1 20.04 22.58 -2.10
CA MET A 1 20.67 21.29 -2.51
C MET A 1 20.15 20.19 -1.60
N SER A 2 19.50 19.14 -2.13
CA SER A 2 19.02 18.03 -1.30
C SER A 2 20.19 17.12 -0.90
N LYS A 3 20.43 17.01 0.41
CA LYS A 3 21.54 16.28 1.04
C LYS A 3 21.22 14.79 1.25
N LEU A 4 20.58 14.12 0.28
CA LEU A 4 20.49 12.64 0.32
C LEU A 4 21.67 12.05 -0.44
N THR A 5 22.67 11.57 0.31
CA THR A 5 23.75 10.75 -0.23
C THR A 5 23.22 9.35 -0.58
N LYS A 6 23.88 8.64 -1.50
CA LYS A 6 23.49 7.27 -1.89
C LYS A 6 23.37 6.32 -0.69
N LYS A 7 24.18 6.51 0.36
CA LYS A 7 24.12 5.73 1.61
C LYS A 7 22.80 5.94 2.36
N ASN A 8 22.31 7.18 2.43
CA ASN A 8 21.06 7.50 3.12
C ASN A 8 19.83 6.98 2.37
N ILE A 9 19.92 6.84 1.03
CA ILE A 9 18.83 6.27 0.21
C ILE A 9 18.63 4.78 0.54
N SER A 10 19.71 4.00 0.62
CA SER A 10 19.63 2.57 0.94
C SER A 10 18.99 2.33 2.31
N GLU A 11 19.37 3.13 3.31
CA GLU A 11 18.80 3.03 4.66
C GLU A 11 17.32 3.45 4.70
N ALA A 12 16.96 4.52 3.99
CA ALA A 12 15.57 4.95 3.86
C ALA A 12 14.69 3.85 3.22
N ILE A 13 15.22 3.10 2.25
CA ILE A 13 14.51 1.97 1.62
C ILE A 13 14.28 0.84 2.62
N LYS A 14 15.28 0.46 3.42
CA LYS A 14 15.13 -0.58 4.45
C LYS A 14 14.07 -0.22 5.48
N LEU A 15 14.10 1.02 5.97
CA LEU A 15 13.10 1.54 6.93
C LEU A 15 11.69 1.52 6.33
N TYR A 16 11.56 1.83 5.05
CA TYR A 16 10.28 1.76 4.36
C TYR A 16 9.77 0.31 4.26
N GLN A 17 10.65 -0.62 3.90
CA GLN A 17 10.32 -2.05 3.84
C GLN A 17 9.97 -2.64 5.20
N SER A 18 10.51 -2.09 6.30
CA SER A 18 10.10 -2.45 7.67
C SER A 18 8.79 -1.80 8.12
N GLY A 19 8.08 -1.10 7.23
CA GLY A 19 6.77 -0.50 7.51
C GLY A 19 6.80 0.93 8.06
N ILE A 20 7.96 1.59 8.10
CA ILE A 20 8.03 3.00 8.51
C ILE A 20 7.49 3.88 7.37
N SER A 21 6.61 4.81 7.69
CA SER A 21 6.03 5.73 6.70
C SER A 21 7.06 6.68 6.10
N GLN A 22 6.84 7.08 4.84
CA GLN A 22 7.72 8.03 4.12
C GLN A 22 7.85 9.38 4.84
N SER A 23 6.80 9.82 5.53
CA SER A 23 6.82 11.06 6.30
C SER A 23 7.73 10.96 7.52
N THR A 24 7.69 9.83 8.25
CA THR A 24 8.60 9.56 9.37
C THR A 24 10.05 9.44 8.88
N ILE A 25 10.28 8.71 7.78
CA ILE A 25 11.61 8.59 7.16
C ILE A 25 12.11 9.98 6.73
N GLY A 26 11.27 10.80 6.13
CA GLY A 26 11.63 12.16 5.74
C GLY A 26 12.11 13.00 6.93
N LYS A 27 11.40 12.94 8.07
CA LYS A 27 11.81 13.60 9.31
C LYS A 27 13.18 13.11 9.81
N LEU A 28 13.43 11.80 9.78
CA LEU A 28 14.70 11.21 10.21
C LEU A 28 15.90 11.72 9.38
N PHE A 29 15.70 11.90 8.08
CA PHE A 29 16.77 12.34 7.16
C PHE A 29 16.75 13.84 6.83
N GLY A 30 15.86 14.62 7.45
CA GLY A 30 15.73 16.06 7.23
C GLY A 30 15.24 16.43 5.82
N VAL A 31 14.41 15.59 5.19
CA VAL A 31 13.84 15.81 3.85
C VAL A 31 12.32 15.61 3.83
N SER A 32 11.66 16.07 2.78
CA SER A 32 10.22 15.82 2.63
C SER A 32 9.95 14.34 2.32
N GLY A 33 8.83 13.81 2.83
CA GLY A 33 8.39 12.45 2.50
C GLY A 33 8.16 12.24 1.00
N GLN A 34 7.86 13.30 0.25
CA GLN A 34 7.78 13.25 -1.23
C GLN A 34 9.12 12.90 -1.88
N ILE A 35 10.23 13.44 -1.36
CA ILE A 35 11.58 13.12 -1.85
C ILE A 35 11.89 11.65 -1.57
N VAL A 36 11.55 11.17 -0.37
CA VAL A 36 11.70 9.76 0.02
C VAL A 36 10.91 8.86 -0.94
N GLY A 37 9.63 9.17 -1.17
CA GLY A 37 8.78 8.42 -2.10
C GLY A 37 9.26 8.46 -3.55
N ARG A 38 9.95 9.53 -3.97
CA ARG A 38 10.61 9.59 -5.29
C ARG A 38 11.73 8.57 -5.38
N TYR A 39 12.62 8.51 -4.39
CA TYR A 39 13.73 7.56 -4.38
C TYR A 39 13.27 6.10 -4.29
N ILE A 40 12.29 5.80 -3.45
CA ILE A 40 11.70 4.46 -3.33
C ILE A 40 11.16 3.97 -4.69
N ARG A 41 10.40 4.83 -5.39
CA ARG A 41 9.89 4.50 -6.74
C ARG A 41 11.00 4.34 -7.77
N SER A 42 12.02 5.18 -7.73
CA SER A 42 13.21 5.05 -8.59
C SER A 42 14.00 3.78 -8.33
N SER A 43 13.87 3.16 -7.16
CA SER A 43 14.43 1.85 -6.82
C SER A 43 13.52 0.66 -7.18
N GLY A 44 12.39 0.92 -7.86
CA GLY A 44 11.45 -0.13 -8.30
C GLY A 44 10.49 -0.64 -7.23
N ILE A 45 10.42 0.01 -6.06
CA ILE A 45 9.53 -0.39 -4.96
C ILE A 45 8.23 0.37 -5.07
N GLU A 46 7.09 -0.33 -4.94
CA GLU A 46 5.78 0.29 -4.91
C GLU A 46 5.56 1.06 -3.61
N THR A 47 4.99 2.27 -3.75
CA THR A 47 4.64 3.10 -2.61
C THR A 47 3.22 2.80 -2.14
N CYS A 48 3.00 2.82 -0.82
CA CYS A 48 1.66 2.72 -0.24
C CYS A 48 0.74 3.81 -0.81
N VAL A 49 -0.53 3.47 -0.99
CA VAL A 49 -1.53 4.39 -1.55
C VAL A 49 -1.95 5.39 -0.47
N GLY A 50 -2.02 6.67 -0.81
CA GLY A 50 -2.16 7.79 0.13
C GLY A 50 -3.17 7.56 1.25
N GLY A 51 -2.71 7.62 2.50
CA GLY A 51 -3.52 7.44 3.71
C GLY A 51 -3.72 5.99 4.15
N TYR A 52 -3.35 5.00 3.32
CA TYR A 52 -3.51 3.58 3.61
C TYR A 52 -2.15 2.91 3.84
N ASN A 53 -2.09 1.97 4.77
CA ASN A 53 -0.91 1.15 5.02
C ASN A 53 -0.87 -0.10 4.10
N GLN A 54 -1.22 0.09 2.84
CA GLN A 54 -1.21 -0.99 1.84
C GLN A 54 -0.67 -0.46 0.51
N THR A 55 0.11 -1.28 -0.19
CA THR A 55 0.59 -1.01 -1.54
C THR A 55 -0.54 -1.13 -2.56
N ARG A 56 -0.29 -0.61 -3.76
CA ARG A 56 -1.27 -0.71 -4.85
C ARG A 56 -1.42 -2.16 -5.32
N SER A 57 -0.34 -2.95 -5.33
CA SER A 57 -0.37 -4.39 -5.58
C SER A 57 -1.25 -5.14 -4.57
N GLU A 58 -1.04 -4.91 -3.27
CA GLU A 58 -1.81 -5.57 -2.20
C GLU A 58 -3.31 -5.29 -2.31
N ILE A 59 -3.68 -4.03 -2.61
CA ILE A 59 -5.08 -3.65 -2.82
C ILE A 59 -5.68 -4.41 -4.02
N LYS A 60 -4.93 -4.52 -5.13
CA LYS A 60 -5.37 -5.25 -6.32
C LYS A 60 -5.55 -6.74 -6.03
N GLU A 61 -4.61 -7.35 -5.33
CA GLU A 61 -4.69 -8.77 -4.94
C GLU A 61 -5.92 -9.03 -4.06
N LYS A 62 -6.15 -8.16 -3.06
CA LYS A 62 -7.35 -8.24 -2.21
C LYS A 62 -8.64 -8.12 -3.02
N HIS A 63 -8.69 -7.18 -3.98
CA HIS A 63 -9.85 -7.04 -4.85
C HIS A 63 -10.06 -8.28 -5.73
N ALA A 64 -8.99 -8.84 -6.28
CA ALA A 64 -9.06 -10.05 -7.08
C ALA A 64 -9.59 -11.24 -6.27
N GLU A 65 -9.17 -11.38 -5.01
CA GLU A 65 -9.71 -12.41 -4.12
C GLU A 65 -11.21 -12.21 -3.84
N ILE A 66 -11.64 -10.97 -3.58
CA ILE A 66 -13.07 -10.64 -3.38
C ILE A 66 -13.90 -11.07 -4.60
N LEU A 67 -13.46 -10.71 -5.80
CA LEU A 67 -14.16 -11.06 -7.04
C LEU A 67 -14.16 -12.57 -7.29
N ALA A 68 -13.04 -13.26 -7.01
CA ALA A 68 -12.95 -14.71 -7.14
C ALA A 68 -13.93 -15.45 -6.21
N ARG A 69 -14.06 -15.01 -4.96
CA ARG A 69 -15.03 -15.57 -4.00
C ARG A 69 -16.46 -15.23 -4.37
N PHE A 70 -16.72 -14.00 -4.81
CA PHE A 70 -18.05 -13.58 -5.26
C PHE A 70 -18.53 -14.41 -6.46
N ASN A 71 -17.65 -14.68 -7.43
CA ASN A 71 -17.94 -15.54 -8.58
C ASN A 71 -18.24 -16.99 -8.19
N ARG A 72 -17.81 -17.45 -7.01
CA ARG A 72 -18.16 -18.76 -6.42
C ARG A 72 -19.51 -18.75 -5.69
N SER A 73 -20.28 -17.66 -5.81
CA SER A 73 -21.55 -17.43 -5.10
C SER A 73 -21.40 -17.39 -3.57
N GLU A 74 -20.21 -17.06 -3.05
CA GLU A 74 -20.06 -16.76 -1.61
C GLU A 74 -20.80 -15.45 -1.28
N SER A 75 -21.50 -15.41 -0.14
CA SER A 75 -22.17 -14.19 0.30
C SER A 75 -21.17 -13.10 0.67
N LEU A 76 -21.53 -11.83 0.44
CA LEU A 76 -20.70 -10.68 0.79
C LEU A 76 -20.29 -10.67 2.28
N SER A 77 -21.17 -11.15 3.15
CA SER A 77 -20.91 -11.28 4.59
C SER A 77 -19.85 -12.34 4.91
N SER A 78 -19.85 -13.48 4.21
CA SER A 78 -18.84 -14.53 4.37
C SER A 78 -17.47 -14.03 3.91
N ILE A 79 -17.42 -13.37 2.75
CA ILE A 79 -16.19 -12.79 2.18
C ILE A 79 -15.61 -11.73 3.12
N ALA A 80 -16.45 -10.82 3.62
CA ALA A 80 -16.05 -9.78 4.57
C ALA A 80 -15.44 -10.36 5.84
N LYS A 81 -16.06 -11.41 6.40
CA LYS A 81 -15.56 -12.11 7.58
C LYS A 81 -14.22 -12.81 7.30
N ALA A 82 -14.09 -13.47 6.16
CA ALA A 82 -12.87 -14.17 5.77
C ALA A 82 -11.67 -13.21 5.59
N LEU A 83 -11.91 -12.02 5.05
CA LEU A 83 -10.86 -11.03 4.76
C LEU A 83 -10.65 -9.99 5.87
N ASN A 84 -11.38 -10.10 6.98
CA ASN A 84 -11.42 -9.11 8.05
C ASN A 84 -11.68 -7.68 7.50
N MET A 85 -12.67 -7.56 6.61
CA MET A 85 -13.07 -6.32 5.97
C MET A 85 -14.52 -5.98 6.31
N SER A 86 -14.92 -4.72 6.13
CA SER A 86 -16.32 -4.34 6.22
C SER A 86 -17.09 -4.87 5.01
N THR A 87 -18.36 -5.22 5.22
CA THR A 87 -19.27 -5.62 4.15
C THR A 87 -19.41 -4.53 3.08
N SER A 88 -19.45 -3.25 3.48
CA SER A 88 -19.45 -2.11 2.55
C SER A 88 -18.19 -2.03 1.70
N GLY A 89 -17.03 -2.41 2.24
CA GLY A 89 -15.78 -2.48 1.50
C GLY A 89 -15.80 -3.57 0.43
N VAL A 90 -16.35 -4.74 0.76
CA VAL A 90 -16.53 -5.84 -0.19
C VAL A 90 -17.53 -5.46 -1.28
N ASP A 91 -18.68 -4.90 -0.91
CA ASP A 91 -19.72 -4.43 -1.84
C ASP A 91 -19.18 -3.36 -2.82
N TYR A 92 -18.40 -2.41 -2.32
CA TYR A 92 -17.74 -1.40 -3.15
C TYR A 92 -16.85 -2.05 -4.23
N VAL A 93 -16.06 -3.04 -3.84
CA VAL A 93 -15.16 -3.73 -4.79
C VAL A 93 -15.97 -4.47 -5.84
N VAL A 94 -16.98 -5.24 -5.43
CA VAL A 94 -17.83 -5.99 -6.38
C VAL A 94 -18.49 -5.05 -7.38
N LYS A 95 -19.16 -3.99 -6.92
CA LYS A 95 -19.83 -2.99 -7.79
C LYS A 95 -18.90 -2.25 -8.74
N LYS A 96 -17.63 -2.10 -8.35
CA LYS A 96 -16.63 -1.39 -9.16
C LYS A 96 -16.16 -2.21 -10.37
N TYR A 97 -16.24 -3.54 -10.29
CA TYR A 97 -15.70 -4.45 -11.30
C TYR A 97 -16.75 -5.42 -11.89
N SER A 98 -18.01 -5.33 -11.45
CA SER A 98 -19.19 -5.99 -12.06
C SER A 98 -19.71 -5.19 -13.24
#